data_AF-A0A5B1QM60-F1
#
_entry.id   AF-A0A5B1QM60-F1
#
_cell.length_a   1.000
_cell.length_b   1.000
_cell.length_c   1.000
_cell.angle_alpha   90.00
_cell.angle_beta   90.00
_cell.angle_gamma   90.00
#
_symmetry.space_group_name_H-M   'P 1'
#
loop_
_entity.id
_entity.type
_entity.pdbx_description
1 polymer ?
#
loop_
_entity_poly.entity_id
_entity_poly.type
_entity_poly.pdbx_seq_one_letter_code
_entity_poly.pdbx_strand_id
1 'polypeptide(L)'
;MATVTGSTIAVVANRPGVTVFYRVGDVIQIYRKIVDGQSSYDQEKSLSTHFLKGSDSNIAATRRSAGVDDRQTRVFYQGSDGFLRELTVSSDGHAKDQAISAVKDARTKTSLAAIVQNDLDRPSSQSTKMPDVLFYQGADNLIYFVKSDRPGSWSDPMPIADVAGEKGTTIQAFLGSAPNSDCMGIVYVSFLRPGSNYIYRYSATVDEICKSDSPFSAATPDLYFNGKSSKGRFAAICVPRIYCRCKKDFRFYSQFADAGGVISEGIGQDGIVATQSLNEGKFEQEARDYGELLLYCF
;
A
#
# COMPACT_ATOMS: atom_id res chain seq x y z
N MET A 1 -8.48 5.58 -24.04
CA MET A 1 -7.70 4.41 -23.59
C MET A 1 -8.49 3.77 -22.47
N ALA A 2 -8.89 2.51 -22.61
CA ALA A 2 -9.65 1.84 -21.55
C ALA A 2 -8.70 1.48 -20.40
N THR A 3 -9.07 1.86 -19.18
CA THR A 3 -8.49 1.30 -17.95
C THR A 3 -8.60 -0.21 -18.03
N VAL A 4 -7.51 -0.92 -17.72
CA VAL A 4 -7.54 -2.38 -17.68
C VAL A 4 -8.45 -2.76 -16.52
N THR A 5 -9.51 -3.53 -16.76
CA THR A 5 -10.37 -4.04 -15.68
C THR A 5 -9.48 -4.81 -14.70
N GLY A 6 -9.44 -4.37 -13.43
CA GLY A 6 -8.52 -4.89 -12.43
C GLY A 6 -7.18 -4.13 -12.32
N SER A 7 -7.02 -2.93 -12.88
CA SER A 7 -5.82 -2.12 -12.64
C SER A 7 -5.63 -1.81 -11.16
N THR A 8 -4.44 -2.08 -10.62
CA THR A 8 -4.08 -1.62 -9.27
C THR A 8 -3.70 -0.17 -9.21
N ILE A 9 -4.04 0.40 -8.06
CA ILE A 9 -3.70 1.74 -7.64
C ILE A 9 -2.72 1.61 -6.47
N ALA A 10 -1.61 2.33 -6.51
CA ALA A 10 -0.74 2.54 -5.36
C ALA A 10 -0.75 4.02 -5.00
N VAL A 11 -0.87 4.34 -3.71
CA VAL A 11 -0.96 5.71 -3.22
C VAL A 11 0.12 5.93 -2.17
N VAL A 12 0.84 7.05 -2.30
CA VAL A 12 1.82 7.52 -1.30
C VAL A 12 1.50 8.96 -0.90
N ALA A 13 1.81 9.34 0.34
CA ALA A 13 1.56 10.68 0.84
C ALA A 13 2.72 11.64 0.51
N ASN A 14 2.40 12.87 0.09
CA ASN A 14 3.33 13.99 -0.08
C ASN A 14 2.79 15.10 0.81
N ARG A 15 3.40 15.50 1.93
CA ARG A 15 2.72 16.44 2.85
C ARG A 15 2.79 17.88 2.31
N PRO A 16 1.67 18.61 2.06
CA PRO A 16 0.26 18.19 2.12
C PRO A 16 -0.26 17.72 0.75
N GLY A 17 -0.77 16.49 0.61
CA GLY A 17 -0.87 15.87 -0.73
C GLY A 17 -0.68 14.36 -0.82
N VAL A 18 -0.86 13.85 -2.04
CA VAL A 18 -0.68 12.44 -2.42
C VAL A 18 -0.11 12.31 -3.82
N THR A 19 0.64 11.24 -4.07
CA THR A 19 0.90 10.72 -5.43
C THR A 19 0.15 9.42 -5.61
N VAL A 20 -0.61 9.34 -6.71
CA VAL A 20 -1.33 8.16 -7.14
C VAL A 20 -0.63 7.58 -8.36
N PHE A 21 -0.26 6.31 -8.26
CA PHE A 21 0.22 5.51 -9.37
C PHE A 21 -0.90 4.57 -9.77
N TYR A 22 -1.22 4.51 -11.06
CA TYR A 22 -2.15 3.52 -11.56
C TYR A 22 -1.71 3.02 -12.93
N ARG A 23 -2.01 1.76 -13.19
CA ARG A 23 -1.58 1.11 -14.43
C ARG A 23 -2.64 1.24 -15.52
N VAL A 24 -2.22 1.60 -16.74
CA VAL A 24 -3.06 1.56 -17.95
C VAL A 24 -2.28 0.88 -19.07
N GLY A 25 -2.68 -0.36 -19.39
CA GLY A 25 -1.96 -1.19 -20.35
C GLY A 25 -0.50 -1.39 -19.93
N ASP A 26 0.41 -0.92 -20.78
CA ASP A 26 1.86 -1.09 -20.63
C ASP A 26 2.55 0.11 -19.95
N VAL A 27 1.78 1.08 -19.44
CA VAL A 27 2.30 2.26 -18.75
C VAL A 27 1.74 2.39 -17.33
N ILE A 28 2.51 3.03 -16.46
CA ILE A 28 2.07 3.49 -15.14
C ILE A 28 1.86 5.00 -15.24
N GLN A 29 0.62 5.44 -15.09
CA GLN A 29 0.27 6.84 -15.01
C GLN A 29 0.45 7.33 -13.59
N ILE A 30 0.93 8.57 -13.47
CA ILE A 30 1.22 9.22 -12.19
C ILE A 30 0.38 10.50 -12.11
N TYR A 31 -0.36 10.63 -11.02
CA TYR A 31 -1.15 11.81 -10.70
C TYR A 31 -0.74 12.31 -9.34
N ARG A 32 -0.45 13.60 -9.25
CA ARG A 32 -0.13 14.26 -8.00
C ARG A 32 -1.24 15.21 -7.62
N LYS A 33 -1.54 15.25 -6.34
CA LYS A 33 -2.41 16.26 -5.76
C LYS A 33 -1.69 16.87 -4.58
N ILE A 34 -1.53 18.18 -4.61
CA ILE A 34 -1.21 18.97 -3.43
C ILE A 34 -2.54 19.28 -2.75
N VAL A 35 -2.62 19.11 -1.42
CA VAL A 35 -3.81 19.54 -0.66
C VAL A 35 -3.62 21.02 -0.34
N ASP A 36 -4.04 21.87 -1.27
CA ASP A 36 -4.00 23.33 -1.22
C ASP A 36 -5.38 23.98 -1.39
N GLY A 37 -6.45 23.17 -1.35
CA GLY A 37 -7.83 23.62 -1.57
C GLY A 37 -8.24 23.64 -3.05
N GLN A 38 -7.36 23.28 -3.99
CA GLN A 38 -7.71 23.12 -5.40
C GLN A 38 -8.26 21.71 -5.72
N SER A 39 -9.15 21.64 -6.71
CA SER A 39 -9.84 20.40 -7.10
C SER A 39 -9.08 19.54 -8.13
N SER A 40 -8.02 20.08 -8.76
CA SER A 40 -7.31 19.41 -9.86
C SER A 40 -6.15 18.52 -9.39
N TYR A 41 -5.90 17.46 -10.15
CA TYR A 41 -4.68 16.65 -10.07
C TYR A 41 -3.73 17.06 -11.19
N ASP A 42 -2.44 17.21 -10.86
CA ASP A 42 -1.39 17.36 -11.85
C ASP A 42 -0.99 16.00 -12.40
N GLN A 43 -1.21 15.80 -13.69
CA GLN A 43 -0.75 14.60 -14.38
C GLN A 43 0.75 14.73 -14.67
N GLU A 44 1.54 13.81 -14.15
CA GLU A 44 2.96 13.73 -14.45
C GLU A 44 3.25 12.86 -15.69
N LYS A 45 4.51 12.90 -16.13
CA LYS A 45 5.02 12.01 -17.17
C LYS A 45 4.80 10.55 -16.74
N SER A 46 4.10 9.80 -17.58
CA SER A 46 3.86 8.38 -17.33
C SER A 46 5.17 7.60 -17.38
N LEU A 47 5.25 6.54 -16.58
CA LEU A 47 6.37 5.60 -16.60
C LEU A 47 6.06 4.48 -17.59
N SER A 48 7.03 4.16 -18.43
CA SER A 48 6.95 3.05 -19.38
C SER A 48 8.23 2.24 -19.32
N THR A 49 8.11 0.92 -19.37
CA THR A 49 9.24 0.00 -19.44
C THR A 49 8.83 -1.23 -20.23
N HIS A 50 9.78 -1.85 -20.91
CA HIS A 50 9.53 -3.01 -21.76
C HIS A 50 9.01 -4.22 -20.97
N PHE A 51 9.37 -4.35 -19.70
CA PHE A 51 8.91 -5.44 -18.83
C PHE A 51 7.48 -5.28 -18.30
N LEU A 52 6.90 -4.08 -18.39
CA LEU A 52 5.47 -3.89 -18.09
C LEU A 52 4.60 -4.46 -19.21
N LYS A 53 5.11 -4.52 -20.44
CA LYS A 53 4.36 -5.04 -21.57
C LYS A 53 4.04 -6.52 -21.39
N GLY A 54 2.75 -6.84 -21.38
CA GLY A 54 2.25 -8.19 -21.12
C GLY A 54 2.44 -8.68 -19.68
N SER A 55 2.91 -7.82 -18.76
CA SER A 55 2.86 -8.13 -17.34
C SER A 55 1.40 -8.14 -16.88
N ASP A 56 1.03 -9.01 -15.97
CA ASP A 56 -0.26 -8.94 -15.29
C ASP A 56 -0.15 -8.35 -13.88
N SER A 57 1.01 -7.82 -13.48
CA SER A 57 1.28 -7.46 -12.08
C SER A 57 0.35 -6.39 -11.52
N ASN A 58 0.10 -6.49 -10.21
CA ASN A 58 -0.28 -5.33 -9.45
C ASN A 58 0.91 -4.37 -9.25
N ILE A 59 0.66 -3.16 -8.73
CA ILE A 59 1.70 -2.20 -8.36
C ILE A 59 1.63 -1.89 -6.87
N ALA A 60 2.80 -1.70 -6.27
CA ALA A 60 2.96 -1.14 -4.93
C ALA A 60 3.95 0.03 -5.02
N ALA A 61 3.92 0.95 -4.06
CA ALA A 61 4.85 2.07 -4.05
C ALA A 61 5.28 2.44 -2.63
N THR A 62 6.51 2.90 -2.48
CA THR A 62 7.03 3.47 -1.23
C THR A 62 7.62 4.84 -1.49
N ARG A 63 7.44 5.72 -0.51
CA ARG A 63 7.99 7.06 -0.51
C ARG A 63 8.49 7.40 0.87
N ARG A 64 9.78 7.72 0.95
CA ARG A 64 10.45 8.03 2.22
C ARG A 64 10.37 9.51 2.59
N SER A 65 10.38 10.40 1.60
CA SER A 65 10.40 11.84 1.80
C SER A 65 8.98 12.43 1.86
N ALA A 66 8.75 13.35 2.79
CA ALA A 66 7.45 14.00 2.96
C ALA A 66 7.28 15.30 2.17
N GLY A 67 8.32 15.83 1.52
CA GLY A 67 8.26 17.14 0.87
C GLY A 67 7.31 17.15 -0.33
N VAL A 68 6.52 18.21 -0.48
CA VAL A 68 5.50 18.33 -1.54
C VAL A 68 6.10 18.20 -2.94
N ASP A 69 7.29 18.77 -3.16
CA ASP A 69 7.94 18.84 -4.47
C ASP A 69 8.77 17.60 -4.81
N ASP A 70 9.16 16.81 -3.80
CA ASP A 70 10.01 15.66 -4.04
C ASP A 70 9.26 14.64 -4.93
N ARG A 71 9.95 14.05 -5.89
CA ARG A 71 9.42 13.00 -6.76
C ARG A 71 9.98 11.64 -6.40
N GLN A 72 10.90 11.60 -5.43
CA GLN A 72 11.57 10.38 -5.06
C GLN A 72 10.56 9.36 -4.56
N THR A 73 10.42 8.26 -5.29
CA THR A 73 9.48 7.18 -4.99
C THR A 73 10.03 5.90 -5.60
N ARG A 74 9.76 4.77 -4.96
CA ARG A 74 10.03 3.46 -5.54
C ARG A 74 8.70 2.81 -5.88
N VAL A 75 8.56 2.33 -7.11
CA VAL A 75 7.37 1.62 -7.58
C VAL A 75 7.75 0.18 -7.88
N PHE A 76 6.96 -0.76 -7.37
CA PHE A 76 7.24 -2.19 -7.45
C PHE A 76 6.19 -2.88 -8.29
N TYR A 77 6.63 -3.82 -9.12
CA TYR A 77 5.79 -4.64 -9.97
C TYR A 77 6.51 -5.96 -10.32
N GLN A 78 5.79 -6.96 -10.81
CA GLN A 78 6.33 -8.17 -11.43
C GLN A 78 6.39 -7.96 -12.94
N GLY A 79 7.57 -8.11 -13.54
CA GLY A 79 7.74 -8.01 -14.98
C GLY A 79 7.11 -9.18 -15.74
N SER A 80 6.92 -9.03 -17.04
CA SER A 80 6.52 -10.12 -17.95
C SER A 80 7.57 -11.24 -18.03
N ASP A 81 8.80 -10.96 -17.60
CA ASP A 81 9.89 -11.92 -17.39
C ASP A 81 9.77 -12.73 -16.09
N GLY A 82 8.75 -12.45 -15.26
CA GLY A 82 8.47 -13.14 -13.99
C GLY A 82 9.23 -12.60 -12.79
N PHE A 83 10.24 -11.74 -12.99
CA PHE A 83 11.01 -11.15 -11.90
C PHE A 83 10.22 -10.05 -11.19
N LEU A 84 10.44 -9.89 -9.89
CA LEU A 84 10.04 -8.66 -9.20
C LEU A 84 10.98 -7.53 -9.61
N ARG A 85 10.43 -6.33 -9.78
CA ARG A 85 11.13 -5.18 -10.35
C ARG A 85 10.87 -3.93 -9.53
N GLU A 86 11.87 -3.06 -9.52
CA GLU A 86 11.86 -1.75 -8.87
C GLU A 86 12.05 -0.67 -9.94
N LEU A 87 11.10 0.27 -10.01
CA LEU A 87 11.24 1.55 -10.68
C LEU A 87 11.62 2.59 -9.64
N THR A 88 12.87 3.04 -9.66
CA THR A 88 13.33 4.15 -8.82
C THR A 88 13.09 5.45 -9.56
N VAL A 89 12.15 6.27 -9.08
CA VAL A 89 11.89 7.63 -9.55
C VAL A 89 12.78 8.57 -8.74
N SER A 90 13.64 9.35 -9.40
CA SER A 90 14.44 10.41 -8.78
C SER A 90 13.64 11.70 -8.61
N SER A 91 14.19 12.67 -7.88
CA SER A 91 13.56 13.97 -7.61
C SER A 91 13.21 14.78 -8.87
N ASP A 92 13.95 14.57 -9.96
CA ASP A 92 13.69 15.16 -11.29
C ASP A 92 12.61 14.40 -12.10
N GLY A 93 12.07 13.30 -11.56
CA GLY A 93 11.08 12.46 -12.22
C GLY A 93 11.65 11.45 -13.22
N HIS A 94 12.98 11.34 -13.37
CA HIS A 94 13.57 10.26 -14.14
C HIS A 94 13.39 8.92 -13.41
N ALA A 95 13.01 7.88 -14.15
CA ALA A 95 12.79 6.55 -13.59
C ALA A 95 13.83 5.55 -14.14
N LYS A 96 14.42 4.77 -13.22
CA LYS A 96 15.30 3.64 -13.56
C LYS A 96 14.62 2.33 -13.18
N ASP A 97 14.54 1.42 -14.14
CA ASP A 97 14.02 0.07 -13.95
C ASP A 97 15.15 -0.92 -13.67
N GLN A 98 14.96 -1.78 -12.66
CA GLN A 98 15.84 -2.90 -12.39
C GLN A 98 15.10 -4.10 -11.79
N ALA A 99 15.60 -5.30 -12.05
CA ALA A 99 15.13 -6.51 -11.39
C ALA A 99 15.62 -6.56 -9.94
N ILE A 100 14.80 -7.11 -9.05
CA ILE A 100 15.14 -7.44 -7.67
C ILE A 100 15.78 -8.83 -7.69
N SER A 101 17.04 -8.92 -8.10
CA SER A 101 17.73 -10.19 -8.39
C SER A 101 17.87 -11.13 -7.19
N ALA A 102 17.69 -10.64 -5.97
CA ALA A 102 17.65 -11.47 -4.76
C ALA A 102 16.40 -12.38 -4.73
N VAL A 103 15.33 -12.00 -5.41
CA VAL A 103 14.07 -12.77 -5.47
C VAL A 103 14.05 -13.62 -6.73
N LYS A 104 14.18 -14.94 -6.57
CA LYS A 104 14.18 -15.91 -7.68
C LYS A 104 12.85 -16.64 -7.86
N ASP A 105 12.15 -16.89 -6.76
CA ASP A 105 10.98 -17.79 -6.72
C ASP A 105 9.68 -17.05 -6.34
N ALA A 106 9.49 -15.84 -6.87
CA ALA A 106 8.22 -15.14 -6.71
C ALA A 106 7.11 -15.86 -7.48
N ARG A 107 5.93 -15.99 -6.85
CA ARG A 107 4.76 -16.57 -7.50
C ARG A 107 4.37 -15.74 -8.73
N THR A 108 4.04 -16.40 -9.84
CA THR A 108 3.43 -15.70 -10.98
C THR A 108 2.10 -15.07 -10.57
N LYS A 109 1.90 -13.80 -10.89
CA LYS A 109 0.73 -12.99 -10.52
C LYS A 109 0.57 -12.83 -9.00
N THR A 110 1.69 -12.78 -8.29
CA THR A 110 1.73 -12.49 -6.85
C THR A 110 1.15 -11.11 -6.53
N SER A 111 0.53 -10.96 -5.36
CA SER A 111 0.19 -9.64 -4.83
C SER A 111 1.46 -9.00 -4.28
N LEU A 112 1.63 -7.71 -4.53
CA LEU A 112 2.68 -6.89 -3.96
C LEU A 112 2.11 -5.91 -2.94
N ALA A 113 2.79 -5.75 -1.82
CA ALA A 113 2.60 -4.65 -0.88
C ALA A 113 3.96 -4.11 -0.49
N ALA A 114 4.09 -2.80 -0.33
CA ALA A 114 5.35 -2.19 0.04
C ALA A 114 5.14 -1.11 1.08
N ILE A 115 6.09 -0.96 1.99
CA ILE A 115 5.99 -0.01 3.09
C ILE A 115 7.36 0.56 3.43
N VAL A 116 7.35 1.83 3.85
CA VAL A 116 8.51 2.51 4.42
C VAL A 116 7.99 3.54 5.43
N GLN A 117 8.72 3.74 6.52
CA GLN A 117 8.46 4.85 7.43
C GLN A 117 9.03 6.13 6.82
N ASN A 118 8.22 7.20 6.82
CA ASN A 118 8.71 8.51 6.42
C ASN A 118 9.80 8.95 7.40
N ASP A 119 10.91 9.49 6.88
CA ASP A 119 12.03 9.91 7.72
C ASP A 119 11.62 11.01 8.73
N LEU A 120 10.60 11.82 8.41
CA LEU A 120 10.05 12.83 9.33
C LEU A 120 9.16 12.25 10.44
N ASP A 121 8.62 11.04 10.25
CA ASP A 121 7.75 10.36 11.23
C ASP A 121 8.54 9.46 12.18
N ARG A 122 9.85 9.35 11.95
CA ARG A 122 10.73 8.53 12.77
C ARG A 122 10.87 9.16 14.17
N PRO A 123 10.48 8.45 15.24
CA PRO A 123 10.68 8.95 16.60
C PRO A 123 12.18 8.98 16.94
N SER A 124 12.59 9.92 17.78
CA SER A 124 13.99 10.10 18.19
C SER A 124 14.57 8.89 18.93
N SER A 125 13.71 8.07 19.55
CA SER A 125 14.10 6.82 20.21
C SER A 125 14.45 5.69 19.25
N GLN A 126 14.07 5.79 17.98
CA GLN A 126 14.34 4.74 16.98
C GLN A 126 15.78 4.85 16.48
N SER A 127 16.55 3.77 16.68
CA SER A 127 18.01 3.80 16.44
C SER A 127 18.40 3.85 14.97
N THR A 128 17.52 3.42 14.07
CA THR A 128 17.82 3.26 12.63
C THR A 128 16.67 3.75 11.76
N LYS A 129 16.96 4.15 10.52
CA LYS A 129 15.91 4.42 9.54
C LYS A 129 15.31 3.09 9.09
N MET A 130 14.00 3.03 8.94
CA MET A 130 13.35 1.84 8.41
C MET A 130 13.80 1.60 6.95
N PRO A 131 14.20 0.40 6.53
CA PRO A 131 14.41 0.08 5.12
C PRO A 131 13.08 0.19 4.34
N ASP A 132 13.16 0.31 3.02
CA ASP A 132 12.01 -0.02 2.18
C ASP A 132 11.76 -1.53 2.29
N VAL A 133 10.52 -1.93 2.56
CA VAL A 133 10.14 -3.35 2.70
C VAL A 133 9.12 -3.69 1.62
N LEU A 134 9.43 -4.71 0.82
CA LEU A 134 8.54 -5.26 -0.19
C LEU A 134 8.07 -6.65 0.22
N PHE A 135 6.76 -6.85 0.26
CA PHE A 135 6.10 -8.12 0.55
C PHE A 135 5.56 -8.75 -0.73
N TYR A 136 5.68 -10.07 -0.82
CA TYR A 136 5.18 -10.85 -1.94
C TYR A 136 4.92 -12.30 -1.53
N GLN A 137 4.11 -13.02 -2.30
CA GLN A 137 3.93 -14.47 -2.17
C GLN A 137 4.95 -15.24 -3.03
N GLY A 138 5.65 -16.20 -2.44
CA GLY A 138 6.57 -17.13 -3.10
C GLY A 138 5.85 -18.26 -3.85
N ALA A 139 6.58 -19.00 -4.69
CA ALA A 139 6.04 -20.11 -5.48
C ALA A 139 5.47 -21.25 -4.61
N ASP A 140 5.99 -21.41 -3.41
CA ASP A 140 5.53 -22.30 -2.33
C ASP A 140 4.28 -21.78 -1.59
N ASN A 141 3.82 -20.58 -1.93
CA ASN A 141 2.71 -19.84 -1.33
C ASN A 141 2.98 -19.26 0.07
N LEU A 142 4.21 -19.35 0.58
CA LEU A 142 4.62 -18.57 1.76
C LEU A 142 4.65 -17.08 1.41
N ILE A 143 4.44 -16.23 2.43
CA ILE A 143 4.56 -14.78 2.28
C ILE A 143 5.95 -14.37 2.71
N TYR A 144 6.68 -13.75 1.80
CA TYR A 144 8.05 -13.29 1.98
C TYR A 144 8.11 -11.77 2.05
N PHE A 145 9.20 -11.28 2.64
CA PHE A 145 9.61 -9.89 2.55
C PHE A 145 11.09 -9.78 2.18
N VAL A 146 11.43 -8.68 1.52
CA VAL A 146 12.81 -8.25 1.27
C VAL A 146 12.98 -6.79 1.71
N LYS A 147 14.17 -6.46 2.20
CA LYS A 147 14.54 -5.15 2.76
C LYS A 147 15.50 -4.43 1.82
N SER A 148 15.37 -3.11 1.69
CA SER A 148 16.29 -2.29 0.91
C SER A 148 16.52 -0.91 1.54
N ASP A 149 17.75 -0.64 1.96
CA ASP A 149 18.16 0.69 2.43
C ASP A 149 18.48 1.66 1.28
N ARG A 150 18.77 1.11 0.08
CA ARG A 150 19.13 1.89 -1.11
C ARG A 150 18.70 1.17 -2.38
N PRO A 151 18.32 1.92 -3.44
CA PRO A 151 17.87 1.34 -4.70
C PRO A 151 18.78 0.23 -5.23
N GLY A 152 18.18 -0.89 -5.65
CA GLY A 152 18.89 -2.00 -6.29
C GLY A 152 19.67 -2.92 -5.35
N SER A 153 19.74 -2.58 -4.06
CA SER A 153 20.36 -3.40 -3.03
C SER A 153 19.26 -3.98 -2.15
N TRP A 154 18.99 -5.26 -2.31
CA TRP A 154 17.93 -5.99 -1.61
C TRP A 154 18.51 -7.11 -0.77
N SER A 155 17.96 -7.32 0.43
CA SER A 155 18.26 -8.48 1.26
C SER A 155 17.80 -9.78 0.60
N ASP A 156 18.28 -10.91 1.11
CA ASP A 156 17.69 -12.20 0.80
C ASP A 156 16.21 -12.25 1.24
N PRO A 157 15.36 -13.03 0.54
CA PRO A 157 13.98 -13.26 0.96
C PRO A 157 13.86 -13.90 2.35
N MET A 158 12.98 -13.35 3.19
CA MET A 158 12.66 -13.89 4.51
C MET A 158 11.15 -14.16 4.62
N PRO A 159 10.72 -15.33 5.12
CA PRO A 159 9.29 -15.59 5.32
C PRO A 159 8.77 -14.75 6.50
N ILE A 160 7.55 -14.24 6.39
CA ILE A 160 6.84 -13.60 7.52
C ILE A 160 6.57 -14.63 8.63
N ALA A 161 6.20 -15.84 8.24
CA ALA A 161 5.95 -16.96 9.12
C ALA A 161 6.06 -18.27 8.34
N ASP A 162 6.23 -19.39 9.05
CA ASP A 162 6.19 -20.74 8.49
C ASP A 162 4.75 -21.22 8.25
N VAL A 163 3.95 -20.37 7.60
CA VAL A 163 2.55 -20.63 7.27
C VAL A 163 2.23 -20.06 5.90
N ALA A 164 1.70 -20.90 5.01
CA ALA A 164 1.30 -20.48 3.67
C ALA A 164 0.12 -19.51 3.69
N GLY A 165 0.09 -18.61 2.71
CA GLY A 165 -1.10 -17.88 2.33
C GLY A 165 -1.97 -18.69 1.37
N GLU A 166 -3.25 -18.33 1.25
CA GLU A 166 -4.11 -18.80 0.16
C GLU A 166 -3.42 -18.47 -1.18
N LYS A 167 -3.54 -19.37 -2.16
CA LYS A 167 -2.92 -19.20 -3.48
C LYS A 167 -3.41 -17.91 -4.15
N GLY A 168 -2.52 -16.96 -4.41
CA GLY A 168 -2.88 -15.66 -5.00
C GLY A 168 -3.64 -14.74 -4.05
N THR A 169 -3.42 -14.91 -2.74
CA THR A 169 -3.95 -14.03 -1.70
C THR A 169 -3.53 -12.59 -1.93
N THR A 170 -4.41 -11.63 -1.61
CA THR A 170 -3.97 -10.24 -1.50
C THR A 170 -3.06 -10.11 -0.28
N ILE A 171 -2.03 -9.29 -0.43
CA ILE A 171 -1.17 -8.87 0.68
C ILE A 171 -1.41 -7.39 0.90
N GLN A 172 -1.62 -7.01 2.16
CA GLN A 172 -1.67 -5.61 2.58
C GLN A 172 -0.58 -5.37 3.61
N ALA A 173 0.13 -4.25 3.51
CA ALA A 173 1.06 -3.78 4.52
C ALA A 173 0.77 -2.31 4.86
N PHE A 174 0.87 -1.95 6.15
CA PHE A 174 0.71 -0.56 6.61
C PHE A 174 1.49 -0.31 7.90
N LEU A 175 1.78 0.96 8.17
CA LEU A 175 2.31 1.41 9.45
C LEU A 175 1.16 1.77 10.38
N GLY A 176 1.30 1.37 11.64
CA GLY A 176 0.41 1.75 12.73
C GLY A 176 1.20 2.07 14.00
N SER A 177 0.47 2.43 15.05
CA SER A 177 1.04 2.72 16.37
C SER A 177 0.54 1.74 17.42
N ALA A 178 1.34 1.58 18.48
CA ALA A 178 0.87 0.92 19.70
C ALA A 178 -0.26 1.74 20.36
N PRO A 179 -1.15 1.10 21.14
CA PRO A 179 -2.08 1.81 22.00
C PRO A 179 -1.32 2.84 22.87
N ASN A 180 -1.77 4.09 22.85
CA ASN A 180 -1.15 5.23 23.56
C ASN A 180 0.21 5.70 23.02
N SER A 181 0.58 5.31 21.81
CA SER A 181 1.74 5.87 21.10
C SER A 181 1.31 6.77 19.95
N ASP A 182 1.90 7.96 19.88
CA ASP A 182 1.76 8.88 18.74
C ASP A 182 2.73 8.55 17.61
N CYS A 183 3.65 7.58 17.79
CA CYS A 183 4.60 7.18 16.76
C CYS A 183 4.12 5.97 15.96
N MET A 184 4.20 6.09 14.63
CA MET A 184 3.94 5.01 13.68
C MET A 184 5.17 4.08 13.64
N GLY A 185 5.28 3.22 14.64
CA GLY A 185 6.45 2.36 14.88
C GLY A 185 6.18 0.86 14.68
N ILE A 186 4.97 0.47 14.28
CA ILE A 186 4.59 -0.94 14.06
C ILE A 186 4.21 -1.15 12.61
N VAL A 187 4.82 -2.12 11.96
CA VAL A 187 4.43 -2.60 10.64
C VAL A 187 3.46 -3.75 10.80
N TYR A 188 2.32 -3.63 10.15
CA TYR A 188 1.33 -4.69 10.04
C TYR A 188 1.30 -5.24 8.63
N VAL A 189 1.22 -6.57 8.52
CA VAL A 189 1.01 -7.27 7.24
C VAL A 189 -0.18 -8.19 7.39
N SER A 190 -1.07 -8.20 6.41
CA SER A 190 -2.30 -8.99 6.45
C SER A 190 -2.50 -9.79 5.17
N PHE A 191 -2.92 -11.05 5.30
CA PHE A 191 -3.21 -11.95 4.19
C PHE A 191 -4.18 -13.08 4.60
N LEU A 192 -4.83 -13.70 3.60
CA LEU A 192 -5.65 -14.90 3.80
C LEU A 192 -4.79 -16.17 3.87
N ARG A 193 -5.14 -17.12 4.74
CA ARG A 193 -4.55 -18.46 4.81
C ARG A 193 -5.41 -19.50 4.07
N PRO A 194 -4.82 -20.64 3.66
CA PRO A 194 -5.53 -21.72 2.97
C PRO A 194 -6.80 -22.16 3.71
N GLY A 195 -7.93 -22.14 2.99
CA GLY A 195 -9.21 -22.63 3.51
C GLY A 195 -9.82 -21.80 4.65
N SER A 196 -9.26 -20.63 4.97
CA SER A 196 -9.75 -19.77 6.05
C SER A 196 -10.60 -18.62 5.50
N ASN A 197 -11.63 -18.25 6.26
CA ASN A 197 -12.41 -17.02 6.04
C ASN A 197 -11.90 -15.85 6.90
N TYR A 198 -10.75 -16.03 7.57
CA TYR A 198 -10.12 -15.01 8.41
C TYR A 198 -8.95 -14.36 7.66
N ILE A 199 -8.84 -13.04 7.82
CA ILE A 199 -7.62 -12.31 7.47
C ILE A 199 -6.70 -12.36 8.67
N TYR A 200 -5.54 -12.98 8.47
CA TYR A 200 -4.51 -13.08 9.49
C TYR A 200 -3.62 -11.87 9.41
N ARG A 201 -3.34 -11.28 10.56
CA ARG A 201 -2.46 -10.12 10.68
C ARG A 201 -1.20 -10.52 11.43
N TYR A 202 -0.07 -10.05 10.91
CA TYR A 202 1.23 -10.16 11.54
C TYR A 202 1.76 -8.76 11.83
N SER A 203 2.54 -8.63 12.90
CA SER A 203 3.14 -7.36 13.28
C SER A 203 4.61 -7.50 13.64
N ALA A 204 5.36 -6.46 13.34
CA ALA A 204 6.73 -6.25 13.77
C ALA A 204 6.92 -4.77 14.09
N THR A 205 7.71 -4.45 15.10
CA THR A 205 8.20 -3.08 15.28
C THR A 205 9.19 -2.71 14.18
N VAL A 206 9.33 -1.43 13.88
CA VAL A 206 10.33 -0.95 12.92
C VAL A 206 11.75 -1.37 13.33
N ASP A 207 12.07 -1.32 14.62
CA ASP A 207 13.39 -1.74 15.11
C ASP A 207 13.62 -3.25 14.92
N GLU A 208 12.61 -4.10 15.09
CA GLU A 208 12.72 -5.54 14.80
C GLU A 208 12.98 -5.79 13.32
N ILE A 209 12.30 -5.08 12.41
CA ILE A 209 12.54 -5.18 10.97
C ILE A 209 14.00 -4.86 10.62
N CYS A 210 14.57 -3.86 11.28
CA CYS A 210 15.96 -3.47 11.06
C CYS A 210 16.97 -4.48 11.61
N LYS A 211 16.63 -5.21 12.69
CA LYS A 211 17.60 -6.01 13.47
C LYS A 211 17.43 -7.53 13.33
N SER A 212 16.31 -7.99 12.80
CA SER A 212 15.94 -9.41 12.76
C SER A 212 15.61 -9.88 11.34
N ASP A 213 15.90 -11.15 11.10
CA ASP A 213 15.51 -11.88 9.88
C ASP A 213 14.18 -12.63 10.05
N SER A 214 13.59 -12.60 11.24
CA SER A 214 12.24 -13.10 11.51
C SER A 214 11.51 -12.16 12.48
N PRO A 215 11.22 -10.92 12.06
CA PRO A 215 10.70 -9.88 12.95
C PRO A 215 9.20 -10.00 13.24
N PHE A 216 8.46 -10.80 12.47
CA PHE A 216 7.00 -10.83 12.53
C PHE A 216 6.48 -11.86 13.53
N SER A 217 5.47 -11.45 14.29
CA SER A 217 4.67 -12.30 15.16
C SER A 217 3.19 -12.21 14.78
N ALA A 218 2.40 -13.24 15.08
CA ALA A 218 0.96 -13.21 14.86
C ALA A 218 0.33 -12.12 15.76
N ALA A 219 -0.38 -11.17 15.15
CA ALA A 219 -1.07 -10.10 15.85
C ALA A 219 -2.49 -10.55 16.22
N THR A 220 -2.94 -10.21 17.42
CA THR A 220 -4.35 -10.40 17.84
C THR A 220 -5.07 -9.03 17.89
N PRO A 221 -6.36 -8.95 17.53
CA PRO A 221 -7.23 -10.03 17.02
C PRO A 221 -7.10 -10.26 15.49
N ASP A 222 -7.38 -11.50 15.08
CA ASP A 222 -7.68 -11.84 13.69
C ASP A 222 -9.03 -11.21 13.28
N LEU A 223 -9.12 -10.71 12.05
CA LEU A 223 -10.36 -10.12 11.54
C LEU A 223 -11.18 -11.17 10.79
N TYR A 224 -12.35 -11.49 11.34
CA TYR A 224 -13.32 -12.37 10.72
C TYR A 224 -14.12 -11.63 9.63
N PHE A 225 -14.23 -12.23 8.45
CA PHE A 225 -15.16 -11.79 7.41
C PHE A 225 -16.22 -12.88 7.18
N ASN A 226 -17.49 -12.52 7.36
CA ASN A 226 -18.63 -13.39 7.05
C ASN A 226 -18.92 -13.33 5.54
N GLY A 227 -18.09 -13.98 4.73
CA GLY A 227 -18.16 -14.00 3.27
C GLY A 227 -16.93 -14.65 2.66
N LYS A 228 -16.96 -14.98 1.37
CA LYS A 228 -15.77 -15.44 0.64
C LYS A 228 -14.78 -14.27 0.55
N SER A 229 -13.89 -14.15 1.54
CA SER A 229 -12.93 -13.06 1.59
C SER A 229 -12.07 -13.00 0.33
N SER A 230 -12.05 -11.83 -0.29
CA SER A 230 -10.99 -11.22 -1.10
C SER A 230 -10.01 -12.19 -1.79
N LYS A 231 -10.52 -13.10 -2.63
CA LYS A 231 -9.65 -13.94 -3.47
C LYS A 231 -9.18 -13.13 -4.67
N GLY A 232 -7.86 -13.03 -4.86
CA GLY A 232 -7.22 -12.36 -5.99
C GLY A 232 -6.50 -11.07 -5.59
N ARG A 233 -5.41 -10.78 -6.30
CA ARG A 233 -4.42 -9.68 -6.09
C ARG A 233 -4.94 -8.24 -6.10
N PHE A 234 -6.24 -8.03 -6.32
CA PHE A 234 -6.89 -6.73 -6.46
C PHE A 234 -7.97 -6.48 -5.41
N ALA A 235 -8.10 -7.39 -4.45
CA ALA A 235 -9.18 -7.34 -3.48
C ALA A 235 -8.74 -6.56 -2.24
N ALA A 236 -9.53 -5.57 -1.80
CA ALA A 236 -9.20 -4.77 -0.63
C ALA A 236 -9.11 -5.66 0.62
N ILE A 237 -7.95 -5.68 1.27
CA ILE A 237 -7.82 -6.20 2.62
C ILE A 237 -7.87 -5.00 3.57
N CYS A 238 -8.77 -5.09 4.55
CA CYS A 238 -8.96 -4.26 5.74
C CYS A 238 -8.59 -2.77 5.67
N VAL A 239 -9.54 -1.89 5.99
CA VAL A 239 -9.20 -0.51 6.37
C VAL A 239 -8.74 -0.51 7.84
N PRO A 240 -7.54 0.02 8.16
CA PRO A 240 -7.14 0.16 9.55
C PRO A 240 -8.20 1.00 10.30
N ARG A 241 -8.49 0.64 11.56
CA ARG A 241 -9.20 1.58 12.44
C ARG A 241 -8.29 2.78 12.65
N ILE A 242 -8.56 3.85 11.92
CA ILE A 242 -7.85 5.12 12.07
C ILE A 242 -8.34 5.72 13.39
N TYR A 243 -7.54 5.60 14.44
CA TYR A 243 -7.71 6.42 15.64
C TYR A 243 -6.92 7.70 15.44
N CYS A 244 -7.49 8.66 14.72
CA CYS A 244 -6.92 10.01 14.78
C CYS A 244 -7.46 10.72 16.02
N ARG A 245 -6.58 11.19 16.91
CA ARG A 245 -6.90 12.31 17.82
C ARG A 245 -6.81 13.62 17.03
N CYS A 246 -7.55 13.70 15.94
CA CYS A 246 -7.68 14.91 15.15
C CYS A 246 -8.68 15.81 15.88
N LYS A 247 -8.36 17.09 16.06
CA LYS A 247 -9.34 18.11 16.52
C LYS A 247 -10.41 18.44 15.46
N LYS A 248 -10.39 17.74 14.31
CA LYS A 248 -11.26 17.95 13.16
C LYS A 248 -11.63 16.62 12.52
N ASP A 249 -12.77 16.64 11.84
CA ASP A 249 -13.36 15.54 11.11
C ASP A 249 -12.36 14.89 10.15
N PHE A 250 -12.25 13.56 10.18
CA PHE A 250 -11.54 12.80 9.14
C PHE A 250 -12.46 11.76 8.53
N ARG A 251 -12.41 11.60 7.20
CA ARG A 251 -13.21 10.62 6.46
C ARG A 251 -12.30 9.68 5.69
N PHE A 252 -12.60 8.38 5.75
CA PHE A 252 -11.92 7.37 4.93
C PHE A 252 -12.95 6.54 4.16
N TYR A 253 -12.57 6.11 2.96
CA TYR A 253 -13.45 5.35 2.06
C TYR A 253 -12.88 3.95 1.83
N SER A 254 -13.77 2.96 1.81
CA SER A 254 -13.41 1.56 1.58
C SER A 254 -14.42 0.91 0.64
N GLN A 255 -13.95 0.23 -0.39
CA GLN A 255 -14.81 -0.52 -1.31
C GLN A 255 -14.58 -2.01 -1.08
N PHE A 256 -15.64 -2.73 -0.71
CA PHE A 256 -15.60 -4.19 -0.63
C PHE A 256 -16.06 -4.77 -1.98
N ALA A 257 -15.18 -5.54 -2.62
CA ALA A 257 -15.39 -6.04 -3.99
C ALA A 257 -16.65 -6.90 -4.17
N ASP A 258 -17.15 -7.52 -3.11
CA ASP A 258 -18.30 -8.45 -3.17
C ASP A 258 -19.62 -7.85 -2.68
N ALA A 259 -19.66 -6.57 -2.30
CA ALA A 259 -20.85 -5.91 -1.78
C ALA A 259 -21.64 -5.12 -2.84
N GLY A 260 -21.50 -5.45 -4.13
CA GLY A 260 -22.29 -4.84 -5.20
C GLY A 260 -22.12 -3.32 -5.31
N GLY A 261 -20.89 -2.81 -5.16
CA GLY A 261 -20.62 -1.38 -5.30
C GLY A 261 -20.84 -0.55 -4.03
N VAL A 262 -21.06 -1.18 -2.87
CA VAL A 262 -21.17 -0.45 -1.59
C VAL A 262 -19.79 0.01 -1.12
N ILE A 263 -19.60 1.33 -1.12
CA ILE A 263 -18.45 2.00 -0.54
C ILE A 263 -18.81 2.34 0.90
N SER A 264 -18.06 1.84 1.87
CA SER A 264 -18.23 2.23 3.27
C SER A 264 -17.36 3.44 3.57
N GLU A 265 -18.02 4.54 3.94
CA GLU A 265 -17.40 5.73 4.50
C GLU A 265 -17.30 5.57 6.01
N GLY A 266 -16.10 5.77 6.57
CA GLY A 266 -15.90 5.98 7.99
C GLY A 266 -15.71 7.46 8.26
N ILE A 267 -16.63 8.07 9.01
CA ILE A 267 -16.50 9.45 9.49
C ILE A 267 -16.00 9.37 10.94
N GLY A 268 -14.81 9.91 11.20
CA GLY A 268 -14.29 10.13 12.54
C GLY A 268 -14.60 11.56 12.98
N GLN A 269 -15.46 11.72 13.98
CA GLN A 269 -15.73 12.99 14.67
C GLN A 269 -15.46 12.81 16.16
N ASP A 270 -14.58 13.62 16.75
CA ASP A 270 -14.30 13.64 18.20
C ASP A 270 -14.05 12.25 18.83
N GLY A 271 -13.38 11.36 18.10
CA GLY A 271 -13.07 9.99 18.55
C GLY A 271 -14.21 8.99 18.41
N ILE A 272 -15.34 9.36 17.79
CA ILE A 272 -16.46 8.49 17.42
C ILE A 272 -16.35 8.17 15.93
N VAL A 273 -16.31 6.88 15.59
CA VAL A 273 -16.32 6.40 14.20
C VAL A 273 -17.74 5.98 13.83
N ALA A 274 -18.36 6.67 12.87
CA ALA A 274 -19.61 6.26 12.24
C ALA A 274 -19.33 5.67 10.86
N THR A 275 -19.84 4.47 10.58
CA THR A 275 -19.76 3.83 9.27
C THR A 275 -21.06 4.04 8.50
N GLN A 276 -21.00 4.60 7.30
CA GLN A 276 -22.14 4.75 6.39
C GLN A 276 -21.88 3.99 5.09
N SER A 277 -22.88 3.25 4.61
CA SER A 277 -22.86 2.61 3.30
C SER A 277 -23.32 3.59 2.23
N LEU A 278 -22.44 3.90 1.27
CA LEU A 278 -22.72 4.70 0.09
C LEU A 278 -22.96 3.78 -1.10
N ASN A 279 -24.05 4.00 -1.83
CA ASN A 279 -24.32 3.33 -3.11
C ASN A 279 -23.51 4.01 -4.22
N GLU A 280 -23.01 3.22 -5.17
CA GLU A 280 -22.08 3.57 -6.27
C GLU A 280 -22.37 4.92 -6.97
N GLY A 281 -23.63 5.22 -7.26
CA GLY A 281 -24.03 6.46 -7.95
C GLY A 281 -23.99 7.74 -7.10
N LYS A 282 -24.03 7.64 -5.77
CA LYS A 282 -23.85 8.80 -4.87
C LYS A 282 -22.37 9.10 -4.61
N PHE A 283 -21.50 8.10 -4.67
CA PHE A 283 -20.06 8.28 -4.48
C PHE A 283 -19.42 9.12 -5.59
N GLU A 284 -19.77 8.90 -6.86
CA GLU A 284 -19.21 9.73 -7.95
C GLU A 284 -19.68 11.19 -7.88
N GLN A 285 -20.88 11.43 -7.36
CA GLN A 285 -21.44 12.76 -7.14
C GLN A 285 -20.82 13.42 -5.90
N GLU A 286 -20.79 12.73 -4.74
CA GLU A 286 -20.23 13.26 -3.49
C GLU A 286 -18.70 13.38 -3.53
N ALA A 287 -17.98 12.49 -4.22
CA ALA A 287 -16.53 12.65 -4.41
C ALA A 287 -16.19 13.85 -5.33
N ARG A 288 -17.08 14.19 -6.27
CA ARG A 288 -16.97 15.43 -7.07
C ARG A 288 -17.35 16.65 -6.24
N ASP A 289 -18.48 16.61 -5.54
CA ASP A 289 -19.00 17.71 -4.73
C ASP A 289 -18.11 18.01 -3.49
N TYR A 290 -17.44 17.02 -2.90
CA TYR A 290 -16.45 17.23 -1.82
C TYR A 290 -15.04 17.54 -2.31
N GLY A 291 -14.71 17.18 -3.55
CA GLY A 291 -13.55 17.74 -4.25
C GLY A 291 -13.63 19.26 -4.37
N GLU A 292 -14.84 19.82 -4.37
CA GLU A 292 -15.12 21.26 -4.32
C GLU A 292 -15.20 21.83 -2.88
N LEU A 293 -15.46 21.00 -1.86
CA LEU A 293 -15.70 21.44 -0.47
C LEU A 293 -14.48 21.35 0.47
N LEU A 294 -13.37 20.75 0.05
CA LEU A 294 -12.07 20.76 0.77
C LEU A 294 -11.34 22.12 0.70
N LEU A 295 -12.08 23.20 0.45
CA LEU A 295 -11.58 24.58 0.27
C LEU A 295 -11.33 25.33 1.58
N TYR A 296 -11.68 24.76 2.74
CA TYR A 296 -11.37 25.38 4.03
C TYR A 296 -11.19 24.30 5.11
N CYS A 297 -9.96 24.07 5.58
CA CYS A 297 -9.64 23.95 7.02
C CYS A 297 -8.21 23.43 7.30
N PHE A 298 -7.49 24.21 8.11
CA PHE A 298 -6.21 23.95 8.78
C PHE A 298 -6.14 22.66 9.59
#